data_AF-A0A1S3IZT4-F1
#
_entry.id   AF-A0A1S3IZT4-F1
#
_cell.length_a   1.000
_cell.length_b   1.000
_cell.length_c   1.000
_cell.angle_alpha   90.00
_cell.angle_beta   90.00
_cell.angle_gamma   90.00
#
_symmetry.space_group_name_H-M   'P 1'
#
loop_
_entity.id
_entity.type
_entity.pdbx_description
1 polymer ?
#
loop_
_entity_poly.entity_id
_entity_poly.type
_entity_poly.pdbx_seq_one_letter_code
_entity_poly.pdbx_strand_id
1 'polypeptide(L)'
;MAELEVTCPHSNCQWSGKFGVLQQHEKACPHKPCEHPQCKGSHPQGSCPNKKDHCQSCGLMVTLRQLQSTHPSECPKACVPCPICESVMLRENVSMILIVHIVCLSSSVYGKISIT
;
A
#
# COMPACT_ATOMS: atom_id res chain seq x y z
N MET A 1 19.21 28.66 35.41
CA MET A 1 19.01 28.83 33.96
C MET A 1 17.52 28.60 33.71
N ALA A 2 16.79 29.57 33.18
CA ALA A 2 15.36 29.40 32.92
C ALA A 2 15.17 28.50 31.69
N GLU A 3 14.47 27.38 31.83
CA GLU A 3 14.13 26.51 30.72
C GLU A 3 12.94 27.12 29.97
N LEU A 4 13.14 27.50 28.70
CA LEU A 4 12.08 28.08 27.90
C LEU A 4 11.14 26.97 27.40
N GLU A 5 9.91 26.96 27.89
CA GLU A 5 8.84 26.12 27.35
C GLU A 5 8.24 26.76 26.10
N VAL A 6 8.01 25.95 25.07
CA VAL A 6 7.47 26.37 23.78
C VAL A 6 6.42 25.37 23.29
N THR A 7 5.48 25.88 22.50
CA THR A 7 4.46 25.09 21.81
C THR A 7 4.81 24.92 20.34
N CYS A 8 4.33 23.84 19.72
CA CYS A 8 4.52 23.63 18.28
C CYS A 8 3.83 24.75 17.46
N PRO A 9 4.48 25.31 16.43
CA PRO A 9 3.88 26.31 15.56
C PRO A 9 2.89 25.74 14.52
N HIS A 10 2.84 24.42 14.34
CA HIS A 10 1.97 23.79 13.34
C HIS A 10 0.51 23.73 13.81
N SER A 11 -0.41 24.14 12.91
CA SER A 11 -1.85 24.09 13.15
C SER A 11 -2.30 22.68 13.54
N ASN A 12 -3.09 22.59 14.61
CA ASN A 12 -3.61 21.34 15.20
C ASN A 12 -2.56 20.45 15.90
N CYS A 13 -1.33 20.91 16.11
CA CYS A 13 -0.38 20.20 16.97
C CYS A 13 -0.48 20.70 18.42
N GLN A 14 -0.85 19.81 19.35
CA GLN A 14 -0.95 20.11 20.79
C GLN A 14 0.38 19.90 21.54
N TRP A 15 1.47 19.68 20.83
CA TRP A 15 2.76 19.42 21.46
C TRP A 15 3.30 20.68 22.14
N SER A 16 3.78 20.52 23.37
CA SER A 16 4.51 21.51 24.15
C SER A 16 5.70 20.86 24.83
N GLY A 17 6.78 21.61 25.01
CA GLY A 17 8.00 21.10 25.63
C GLY A 17 9.12 22.13 25.66
N LYS A 18 10.33 21.67 25.97
CA LYS A 18 11.51 22.56 26.05
C LYS A 18 11.93 23.01 24.65
N PHE A 19 12.39 24.25 24.52
CA PHE A 19 12.91 24.78 23.24
C PHE A 19 14.01 23.90 22.63
N GLY A 20 14.87 23.30 23.46
CA GLY A 20 15.93 22.38 23.01
C GLY A 20 15.43 21.12 22.28
N VAL A 21 14.17 20.72 22.46
CA VAL A 21 13.58 19.55 21.78
C VAL A 21 12.58 19.93 20.68
N LEU A 22 12.26 21.22 20.52
CA LEU A 22 11.33 21.71 19.48
C LEU A 22 11.80 21.32 18.08
N GLN A 23 13.08 21.51 17.76
CA GLN A 23 13.62 21.18 16.44
C GLN A 23 13.50 19.68 16.12
N GLN A 24 13.62 18.81 17.13
CA GLN A 24 13.42 17.37 16.95
C GLN A 24 11.94 17.04 16.73
N HIS A 25 11.04 17.68 17.49
CA HIS A 25 9.61 17.55 17.30
C HIS A 25 9.18 18.02 15.89
N GLU A 26 9.64 19.19 15.42
CA GLU A 26 9.25 19.73 14.11
C GLU A 26 9.57 18.78 12.95
N LYS A 27 10.69 18.05 13.03
CA LYS A 27 11.07 17.04 12.02
C LYS A 27 10.12 15.84 11.99
N ALA A 28 9.53 15.48 13.12
CA ALA A 28 8.65 14.33 13.27
C ALA A 28 7.17 14.73 13.45
N CYS A 29 6.84 16.02 13.36
CA CYS A 29 5.52 16.52 13.66
C CYS A 29 4.51 15.97 12.63
N PRO A 30 3.49 15.21 13.05
CA PRO A 30 2.50 14.66 12.12
C PRO A 30 1.67 15.75 11.42
N HIS A 31 1.59 16.94 12.03
CA HIS A 31 0.89 18.10 11.50
C HIS A 31 1.78 19.04 10.67
N LYS A 32 3.05 18.67 10.43
CA LYS A 32 3.92 19.44 9.56
C LYS A 32 3.26 19.60 8.17
N PRO A 33 3.21 20.81 7.59
CA PRO A 33 2.68 21.01 6.24
C PRO A 33 3.41 20.14 5.22
N CYS A 34 2.66 19.58 4.28
CA CYS A 34 3.25 18.75 3.23
C CYS A 34 4.18 19.55 2.32
N GLU A 35 5.46 19.17 2.29
CA GLU A 35 6.52 19.76 1.46
C GLU A 35 6.56 19.20 0.03
N HIS A 36 5.65 18.29 -0.34
CA HIS A 36 5.62 17.77 -1.71
C HIS A 36 5.30 18.91 -2.71
N PRO A 37 6.06 19.06 -3.82
CA PRO A 37 5.92 20.18 -4.76
C PRO A 37 4.51 20.39 -5.30
N GLN A 38 3.75 19.30 -5.48
CA GLN A 38 2.39 19.32 -6.00
C GLN A 38 1.31 19.60 -4.94
N CYS A 39 1.66 19.53 -3.66
CA CYS A 39 0.71 19.57 -2.55
C CYS A 39 0.58 20.94 -1.89
N LYS A 40 1.59 21.82 -2.06
CA LYS A 40 1.62 23.22 -1.59
C LYS A 40 1.14 23.40 -0.13
N GLY A 41 1.45 22.47 0.77
CA GLY A 41 1.05 22.57 2.19
C GLY A 41 -0.45 22.46 2.49
N SER A 42 -1.28 22.03 1.54
CA SER A 42 -2.75 21.90 1.72
C SER A 42 -3.19 20.83 2.71
N HIS A 43 -2.28 19.93 3.11
CA HIS A 43 -2.52 18.83 4.03
C HIS A 43 -1.27 18.55 4.87
N PRO A 44 -1.43 17.85 6.01
CA PRO A 44 -0.29 17.38 6.79
C PRO A 44 0.55 16.37 5.99
N GLN A 45 1.87 16.38 6.21
CA GLN A 45 2.82 15.53 5.50
C GLN A 45 2.52 14.03 5.63
N GLY A 46 1.94 13.61 6.77
CA GLY A 46 1.52 12.23 7.00
C GLY A 46 0.43 11.74 6.03
N SER A 47 -0.46 12.64 5.60
CA SER A 47 -1.61 12.31 4.74
C SER A 47 -1.36 12.61 3.27
N CYS A 48 -0.10 12.79 2.86
CA CYS A 48 0.19 13.15 1.49
C CYS A 48 -0.09 12.00 0.51
N PRO A 49 -1.00 12.18 -0.47
CA PRO A 49 -1.35 11.13 -1.42
C PRO A 49 -0.17 10.74 -2.33
N ASN A 50 0.79 11.65 -2.52
CA ASN A 50 1.98 11.45 -3.35
C ASN A 50 3.18 10.91 -2.57
N LYS A 51 3.08 10.78 -1.24
CA LYS A 51 4.11 10.14 -0.43
C LYS A 51 4.29 8.71 -0.91
N LYS A 52 5.54 8.30 -1.11
CA LYS A 52 5.88 6.91 -1.44
C LYS A 52 5.95 6.07 -0.17
N ASP A 53 5.40 4.87 -0.24
CA ASP A 53 5.45 3.87 0.82
C ASP A 53 5.58 2.47 0.19
N HIS A 54 5.96 1.49 1.00
CA HIS A 54 6.15 0.12 0.54
C HIS A 54 4.85 -0.67 0.66
N CYS A 55 4.48 -1.38 -0.40
CA CYS A 55 3.43 -2.39 -0.32
C CYS A 55 3.90 -3.54 0.60
N GLN A 56 3.11 -3.86 1.62
CA GLN A 56 3.42 -4.96 2.55
C GLN A 56 3.42 -6.34 1.87
N SER A 57 2.64 -6.51 0.80
CA SER A 57 2.56 -7.79 0.08
C SER A 57 3.72 -8.00 -0.88
N CYS A 58 4.02 -7.01 -1.74
CA CYS A 58 5.02 -7.16 -2.80
C CYS A 58 6.34 -6.42 -2.58
N GLY A 59 6.43 -5.53 -1.59
CA GLY A 59 7.62 -4.74 -1.31
C GLY A 59 7.86 -3.59 -2.30
N LEU A 60 7.02 -3.42 -3.33
CA LEU A 60 7.17 -2.33 -4.28
C LEU A 60 6.89 -0.98 -3.62
N MET A 61 7.74 0.00 -3.96
CA MET A 61 7.57 1.38 -3.55
C MET A 61 6.55 2.06 -4.46
N VAL A 62 5.42 2.45 -3.90
CA VAL A 62 4.27 3.05 -4.62
C VAL A 62 3.74 4.24 -3.83
N THR A 63 3.01 5.14 -4.49
CA THR A 63 2.41 6.28 -3.78
C THR A 63 1.27 5.83 -2.87
N LEU A 64 0.99 6.56 -1.80
CA LEU A 64 -0.13 6.29 -0.90
C LEU A 64 -1.47 6.24 -1.66
N ARG A 65 -1.66 7.13 -2.64
CA ARG A 65 -2.80 7.08 -3.55
C ARG A 65 -2.87 5.75 -4.30
N GLN A 66 -1.77 5.30 -4.91
CA GLN A 66 -1.74 4.02 -5.61
C GLN A 66 -2.00 2.85 -4.65
N LEU A 67 -1.44 2.86 -3.44
CA LEU A 67 -1.70 1.83 -2.43
C LEU A 67 -3.18 1.68 -2.08
N GLN A 68 -3.93 2.79 -2.09
CA GLN A 68 -5.34 2.80 -1.75
C GLN A 68 -6.26 2.55 -2.95
N SER A 69 -5.83 2.85 -4.19
CA SER A 69 -6.68 2.74 -5.38
C SER A 69 -6.31 1.59 -6.31
N THR A 70 -5.21 1.69 -7.04
CA THR A 70 -4.89 0.78 -8.16
C THR A 70 -3.98 -0.38 -7.75
N HIS A 71 -3.06 -0.14 -6.83
CA HIS A 71 -2.08 -1.15 -6.45
C HIS A 71 -2.70 -2.44 -5.87
N PRO A 72 -3.79 -2.43 -5.08
CA PRO A 72 -4.42 -3.66 -4.62
C PRO A 72 -4.87 -4.60 -5.77
N SER A 73 -5.32 -4.04 -6.89
CA SER A 73 -5.71 -4.83 -8.07
C SER A 73 -4.52 -5.20 -8.97
N GLU A 74 -3.39 -4.52 -8.85
CA GLU A 74 -2.18 -4.76 -9.67
C GLU A 74 -1.08 -5.52 -8.92
N CYS A 75 -1.17 -5.67 -7.60
CA CYS A 75 -0.12 -6.26 -6.79
C CYS A 75 0.05 -7.75 -7.13
N PRO A 76 1.25 -8.18 -7.58
CA PRO A 76 1.48 -9.57 -8.02
C PRO A 76 1.38 -10.57 -6.86
N LYS A 77 1.69 -10.11 -5.64
CA LYS A 77 1.60 -10.88 -4.40
C LYS A 77 0.27 -10.69 -3.66
N ALA A 78 -0.73 -10.09 -4.30
CA ALA A 78 -2.08 -10.03 -3.73
C ALA A 78 -2.71 -11.42 -3.70
N CYS A 79 -3.32 -11.78 -2.58
CA CYS A 79 -4.14 -12.98 -2.49
C CYS A 79 -5.47 -12.73 -3.22
N VAL A 80 -5.78 -13.58 -4.20
CA VAL A 80 -7.00 -13.53 -5.00
C VAL A 80 -7.64 -14.93 -5.03
N PRO A 81 -8.98 -15.01 -5.08
CA PRO A 81 -9.66 -16.29 -5.25
C PRO A 81 -9.48 -16.83 -6.67
N CYS A 82 -9.35 -18.14 -6.79
CA CYS A 82 -9.43 -18.82 -8.08
C CYS A 82 -10.84 -18.64 -8.66
N PRO A 83 -10.99 -18.24 -9.93
CA PRO A 83 -12.30 -18.12 -10.55
C PRO A 83 -12.99 -19.47 -10.81
N ILE A 84 -12.30 -20.60 -10.60
CA ILE A 84 -12.79 -21.95 -10.91
C ILE A 84 -13.10 -22.76 -9.65
N CYS A 85 -12.17 -22.79 -8.69
CA CYS A 85 -12.31 -23.60 -7.47
C CYS A 85 -12.37 -22.77 -6.18
N GLU A 86 -12.47 -21.45 -6.29
CA GLU A 86 -12.58 -20.49 -5.18
C GLU A 86 -11.42 -20.52 -4.15
N SER A 87 -10.38 -21.32 -4.41
CA SER A 87 -9.20 -21.41 -3.55
C SER A 87 -8.37 -20.13 -3.60
N VAL A 88 -7.79 -19.72 -2.47
CA VAL A 88 -6.97 -18.50 -2.36
C VAL A 88 -5.57 -18.75 -2.92
N MET A 89 -5.09 -17.86 -3.79
CA MET A 89 -3.77 -17.93 -4.42
C MET A 89 -3.15 -16.55 -4.65
N LEU A 90 -1.85 -16.50 -4.94
CA LEU A 90 -1.19 -15.26 -5.37
C LEU A 90 -1.61 -14.90 -6.80
N ARG A 91 -1.80 -13.60 -7.07
CA ARG A 91 -2.19 -13.08 -8.39
C ARG A 91 -1.24 -13.54 -9.50
N GLU A 92 0.06 -13.55 -9.26
CA GLU A 92 1.05 -14.03 -10.25
C GLU A 92 0.83 -15.49 -10.68
N ASN A 93 0.20 -16.30 -9.82
CA ASN A 93 -0.07 -17.72 -10.09
C ASN A 93 -1.39 -17.97 -10.81
N VAL A 94 -2.24 -16.94 -10.98
CA VAL A 94 -3.56 -17.09 -11.63
C VAL A 94 -3.41 -17.55 -13.08
N SER A 95 -2.46 -16.98 -13.83
CA SER A 95 -2.22 -17.36 -15.23
C SER A 95 -1.76 -18.82 -15.36
N MET A 96 -0.94 -19.32 -14.43
CA MET A 96 -0.51 -20.71 -14.44
C MET A 96 -1.67 -21.66 -14.16
N ILE A 97 -2.54 -21.33 -13.20
CA ILE A 97 -3.66 -22.21 -12.82
C ILE A 97 -4.76 -22.24 -13.88
N LEU A 98 -5.01 -21.13 -14.58
CA LEU A 98 -5.93 -21.13 -15.73
C LEU A 98 -5.44 -22.09 -16.83
N ILE A 99 -4.14 -22.10 -17.13
CA ILE A 99 -3.56 -23.03 -18.12
C ILE A 99 -3.67 -24.47 -17.62
N VAL A 100 -3.33 -24.75 -16.36
CA VAL A 100 -3.41 -26.10 -15.79
C VAL A 100 -4.85 -26.61 -15.77
N HIS A 101 -5.83 -25.79 -15.37
CA HIS A 101 -7.24 -26.19 -15.39
C HIS A 101 -7.77 -26.39 -16.82
N ILE A 102 -7.38 -25.55 -17.79
CA ILE A 102 -7.75 -25.76 -19.21
C ILE A 102 -7.16 -27.08 -19.72
N VAL A 103 -5.90 -27.38 -19.41
CA VAL A 103 -5.22 -28.64 -19.79
C VAL A 103 -5.85 -29.85 -19.08
N CYS A 104 -6.22 -29.74 -17.81
CA CYS A 104 -6.90 -30.82 -17.07
C CYS A 104 -8.34 -31.06 -17.55
N LEU A 105 -9.09 -30.01 -17.89
CA LEU A 105 -10.43 -30.12 -18.47
C LEU A 105 -10.37 -30.73 -19.88
N SER A 106 -9.43 -30.31 -20.73
CA SER A 106 -9.25 -30.90 -22.05
C SER A 106 -8.77 -32.37 -21.97
N SER A 107 -7.88 -32.71 -21.04
CA SER A 107 -7.47 -34.11 -20.82
C SER A 107 -8.60 -35.01 -20.30
N SER A 108 -9.58 -34.46 -19.56
CA SER A 108 -10.77 -35.20 -19.12
C SER A 108 -11.84 -35.33 -20.21
N VAL A 109 -11.84 -34.46 -21.22
CA VAL A 109 -12.78 -34.53 -22.36
C VAL A 109 -12.32 -35.51 -23.44
N TYR A 110 -11.02 -35.72 -23.62
CA TYR A 110 -10.48 -36.73 -24.56
C TYR A 110 -10.41 -38.17 -24.00
N GLY A 111 -10.86 -38.40 -22.74
CA GLY A 111 -10.90 -39.72 -22.09
C GLY A 111 -12.19 -40.52 -22.27
N LYS A 112 -13.08 -40.14 -23.20
CA LYS A 112 -14.30 -40.90 -23.53
C LYS A 112 -14.45 -41.11 -25.05
N ILE A 113 -13.46 -41.74 -25.67
CA ILE A 113 -13.70 -42.46 -26.93
C ILE A 113 -13.95 -43.91 -26.55
N SER A 114 -15.22 -44.26 -26.32
CA SER A 114 -15.67 -45.64 -26.23
C SER A 114 -15.41 -46.32 -27.57
N ILE A 115 -14.39 -47.17 -27.63
CA ILE A 115 -14.28 -48.19 -28.68
C ILE A 115 -15.30 -49.26 -28.28
N THR A 116 -16.43 -49.29 -28.98
CA THR A 116 -17.36 -50.43 -28.99
C THR A 116 -17.16 -51.18 -30.30
#